data_AF-A0A382E1P2-F1
#
_entry.id   AF-A0A382E1P2-F1
#
_cell.length_a   1.000
_cell.length_b   1.000
_cell.length_c   1.000
_cell.angle_alpha   90.00
_cell.angle_beta   90.00
_cell.angle_gamma   90.00
#
_symmetry.space_group_name_H-M   'P 1'
#
loop_
_entity.id
_entity.type
_entity.pdbx_description
1 polymer ?
#
loop_
_entity_poly.entity_id
_entity_poly.type
_entity_poly.pdbx_seq_one_letter_code
_entity_poly.pdbx_strand_id
1 'polypeptide(L)' 'MSNEEARVLKKLDNPLPLHSFPEREQFVIEGLIRKALVSKVRNNNLTLVVANEDF' A
#
# COMPACT_ATOMS: atom_id res chain seq x y z
N MET A 1 -8.26 -11.68 -3.73
CA MET A 1 -7.80 -10.32 -4.09
C MET A 1 -8.84 -9.72 -5.02
N SER A 2 -9.40 -8.56 -4.70
CA SER A 2 -10.36 -7.85 -5.56
C SER A 2 -9.66 -7.10 -6.70
N ASN A 3 -10.38 -6.79 -7.79
CA ASN A 3 -9.82 -6.03 -8.92
C ASN A 3 -9.20 -4.68 -8.49
N GLU A 4 -9.82 -4.03 -7.50
CA GLU A 4 -9.32 -2.78 -6.91
C GLU A 4 -8.02 -3.00 -6.12
N GLU A 5 -7.95 -4.04 -5.29
CA GLU A 5 -6.75 -4.45 -4.56
C GLU A 5 -5.57 -4.71 -5.49
N ALA A 6 -5.80 -5.48 -6.56
CA ALA A 6 -4.78 -5.79 -7.56
C ALA A 6 -4.27 -4.53 -8.28
N ARG A 7 -5.17 -3.58 -8.59
CA ARG A 7 -4.79 -2.30 -9.21
C ARG A 7 -3.94 -1.44 -8.29
N VAL A 8 -4.29 -1.37 -7.01
CA VAL A 8 -3.54 -0.56 -6.03
C VAL A 8 -2.19 -1.20 -5.74
N LEU A 9 -2.13 -2.52 -5.58
CA LEU A 9 -0.89 -3.26 -5.35
C LEU A 9 0.11 -3.05 -6.50
N LYS A 10 -0.35 -3.08 -7.76
CA LYS A 10 0.49 -2.78 -8.93
C LYS A 10 1.07 -1.36 -8.96
N LYS A 11 0.47 -0.40 -8.24
CA LYS A 11 1.03 0.96 -8.12
C LYS A 11 2.14 1.06 -7.07
N LEU A 12 2.22 0.08 -6.15
CA LEU A 12 3.16 0.05 -5.04
C LEU A 12 4.50 -0.62 -5.40
N ASP A 13 4.91 -0.49 -6.65
CA ASP A 13 6.20 -0.97 -7.19
C ASP A 13 7.39 -0.24 -6.54
N ASN A 14 7.15 0.98 -6.03
CA ASN A 14 8.11 1.78 -5.28
C ASN A 14 7.51 2.25 -3.94
N PRO A 15 8.36 2.53 -2.93
CA PRO A 15 7.90 3.12 -1.67
C PRO A 15 7.23 4.48 -1.91
N LEU A 16 5.92 4.54 -1.67
CA LEU A 16 5.12 5.75 -1.85
C LEU A 16 4.50 6.20 -0.52
N PRO A 17 4.35 7.51 -0.28
CA PRO A 17 3.68 7.97 0.92
C PRO A 17 2.20 7.61 0.92
N LEU A 18 1.70 7.04 2.02
CA LEU A 18 0.29 6.63 2.18
C LEU A 18 -0.67 7.80 1.95
N HIS A 19 -0.30 9.00 2.42
CA HIS A 19 -1.11 10.20 2.28
C HIS A 19 -1.18 10.73 0.83
N SER A 20 -0.32 10.24 -0.08
CA SER A 20 -0.37 10.60 -1.51
C SER A 20 -1.47 9.86 -2.27
N PHE A 21 -2.08 8.83 -1.67
CA PHE A 21 -3.20 8.10 -2.24
C PHE A 21 -4.55 8.74 -1.85
N PRO A 22 -5.58 8.65 -2.69
CA PRO A 22 -6.93 9.07 -2.31
C PRO A 22 -7.50 8.17 -1.21
N GLU A 23 -8.45 8.67 -0.40
CA GLU A 23 -9.02 7.96 0.75
C GLU A 23 -9.52 6.54 0.43
N ARG A 24 -10.12 6.36 -0.76
CA ARG A 24 -10.56 5.05 -1.23
C ARG A 24 -9.40 4.06 -1.39
N GLU A 25 -8.30 4.50 -1.99
CA GLU A 25 -7.10 3.68 -2.16
C GLU A 25 -6.39 3.47 -0.83
N GLN A 26 -6.35 4.47 0.06
CA GLN A 26 -5.82 4.30 1.41
C GLN A 26 -6.56 3.20 2.17
N PHE A 27 -7.89 3.17 2.10
CA PHE A 27 -8.70 2.10 2.72
C PHE A 27 -8.33 0.70 2.17
N VAL A 28 -8.10 0.60 0.86
CA VAL A 28 -7.66 -0.64 0.21
C VAL A 28 -6.26 -1.03 0.69
N ILE A 29 -5.33 -0.08 0.76
CA ILE A 29 -3.97 -0.28 1.25
C ILE A 29 -3.98 -0.78 2.70
N GLU A 30 -4.80 -0.20 3.57
CA GLU A 30 -4.97 -0.71 4.94
C GLU A 30 -5.45 -2.17 4.97
N GLY A 31 -6.33 -2.55 4.04
CA GLY A 31 -6.77 -3.94 3.86
C GLY A 31 -5.64 -4.87 3.39
N LEU A 32 -4.84 -4.42 2.42
CA LEU A 32 -3.65 -5.14 1.93
C LEU A 32 -2.61 -5.33 3.04
N ILE A 33 -2.43 -4.33 3.90
CA ILE A 33 -1.49 -4.40 5.04
C ILE A 33 -1.93 -5.46 6.05
N ARG A 34 -3.22 -5.54 6.38
CA ARG A 34 -3.76 -6.61 7.25
C ARG A 34 -3.58 -8.01 6.66
N LYS A 35 -3.49 -8.11 5.33
CA LYS A 35 -3.25 -9.36 4.59
C LYS A 35 -1.76 -9.65 4.38
N ALA A 36 -0.87 -8.84 4.96
CA ALA A 36 0.59 -8.92 4.75
C ALA A 36 1.02 -8.80 3.28
N LEU A 37 0.20 -8.18 2.43
CA LEU A 37 0.50 -7.85 1.03
C LEU A 37 1.38 -6.61 0.89
N VAL A 38 1.26 -5.71 1.85
CA VAL A 38 1.90 -4.40 1.85
C VAL A 38 2.45 -4.14 3.25
N SER A 39 3.61 -3.53 3.34
CA SER A 39 4.24 -3.11 4.59
C SER A 39 4.23 -1.60 4.73
N LYS A 40 4.03 -1.10 5.96
CA LYS A 40 4.23 0.31 6.30
C LYS A 40 5.67 0.53 6.75
N VAL A 41 6.35 1.49 6.13
CA VAL A 41 7.70 1.92 6.52
C VAL A 41 7.62 3.37 6.95
N ARG A 42 8.08 3.68 8.17
CA ARG A 42 8.10 5.06 8.66
C ARG A 42 9.46 5.67 8.37
N ASN A 43 9.50 6.76 7.60
CA ASN A 43 10.75 7.42 7.21
C ASN A 43 10.60 8.95 7.30
N ASN A 44 11.44 9.63 8.08
CA ASN A 44 11.45 11.10 8.25
C ASN A 44 10.05 11.73 8.34
N ASN A 45 9.24 11.26 9.31
CA ASN A 45 7.88 11.73 9.57
C ASN A 45 6.82 11.36 8.51
N LEU A 46 7.19 10.62 7.46
CA LEU A 46 6.29 10.10 6.45
C LEU A 46 6.00 8.61 6.70
N THR A 47 4.75 8.22 6.47
CA THR A 47 4.35 6.81 6.40
C THR A 47 4.40 6.39 4.94
N LEU A 48 5.40 5.61 4.57
CA LEU A 48 5.54 4.98 3.27
C LEU A 48 4.85 3.61 3.27
N VAL A 49 4.38 3.20 2.11
CA VAL A 49 3.81 1.88 1.87
C VAL A 49 4.55 1.20 0.72
N VAL A 50 4.87 -0.07 0.91
CA VAL A 50 5.70 -0.89 0.01
C VAL A 50 5.01 -2.23 -0.19
N ALA A 51 4.88 -2.69 -1.44
CA ALA A 51 4.39 -4.06 -1.70
C ALA A 51 5.44 -5.09 -1.26
N ASN A 52 4.98 -6.19 -0.67
CA ASN A 52 5.86 -7.27 -0.27
C ASN A 52 6.21 -8.15 -1.48
N GLU A 53 7.46 -8.60 -1.57
CA GLU A 53 7.98 -9.37 -2.73
C GLU A 53 7.43 -10.80 -2.82
N ASP A 54 6.72 -11.27 -1.80
CA ASP A 54 6.14 -12.63 -1.68
C ASP A 54 4.74 -12.80 -2.36
N PHE A 55 4.37 -11.97 -3.34
CA PHE A 55 3.03 -11.97 -3.97
C PHE A 55 2.94 -12.17 -5.48
#